data_AF-M2ALP3-F1
#
_entry.id   AF-M2ALP3-F1
#
_cell.length_a   1.000
_cell.length_b   1.000
_cell.length_c   1.000
_cell.angle_alpha   90.00
_cell.angle_beta   90.00
_cell.angle_gamma   90.00
#
_symmetry.space_group_name_H-M   'P 1'
#
loop_
_entity.id
_entity.type
_entity.pdbx_description
1 polymer ?
#
loop_
_entity_poly.entity_id
_entity_poly.type
_entity_poly.pdbx_seq_one_letter_code
_entity_poly.pdbx_strand_id
1 'polypeptide(L)'
;MLPSMLVAETPQAKSRLIVMADMGNEPDEVQQMAHLLMYANRIDLEGLIACSGKYLHADRTDGRTETRPELFHNLVDAYAEVVENLKRHEDGWPEATYLRSIIRSGSAGYGIDDVEAGRSNEASKQIEAALL
;
A
#
# COMPACT_ATOMS: atom_id res chain seq x y z
N MET A 1 47.76 -4.24 -19.35
CA MET A 1 46.48 -3.89 -18.71
C MET A 1 45.40 -4.62 -19.47
N LEU A 2 44.73 -5.59 -18.85
CA LEU A 2 43.53 -6.20 -19.42
C LEU A 2 42.35 -5.23 -19.22
N PRO A 3 41.43 -5.09 -20.20
CA PRO A 3 40.25 -4.26 -20.02
C PRO A 3 39.38 -4.86 -18.92
N SER A 4 38.97 -4.03 -17.96
CA SER A 4 37.92 -4.38 -17.01
C SER A 4 36.63 -4.60 -17.80
N MET A 5 36.15 -5.85 -17.88
CA MET A 5 34.80 -6.13 -18.38
C MET A 5 33.82 -5.53 -17.37
N LEU A 6 33.06 -4.53 -17.81
CA LEU A 6 31.86 -4.10 -17.11
C LEU A 6 30.90 -5.29 -17.07
N VAL A 7 30.73 -5.91 -15.91
CA VAL A 7 29.61 -6.82 -15.68
C VAL A 7 28.39 -5.93 -15.57
N ALA A 8 27.47 -6.03 -16.54
CA ALA A 8 26.17 -5.38 -16.42
C ALA A 8 25.46 -5.97 -15.20
N GLU A 9 25.14 -5.13 -14.21
CA GLU A 9 24.28 -5.55 -13.10
C GLU A 9 22.95 -6.00 -13.69
N THR A 10 22.57 -7.24 -13.40
CA THR A 10 21.22 -7.71 -13.72
C THR A 10 20.27 -6.93 -12.83
N PRO A 11 19.23 -6.26 -13.37
CA PRO A 11 18.29 -5.52 -12.54
C PRO A 11 17.73 -6.46 -11.47
N GLN A 12 18.02 -6.18 -10.20
CA GLN A 12 17.48 -6.98 -9.12
C GLN A 12 15.96 -6.82 -9.14
N ALA A 13 15.24 -7.95 -9.21
CA ALA A 13 13.80 -7.95 -9.19
C ALA A 13 13.31 -7.20 -7.93
N LYS A 14 12.38 -6.26 -8.13
CA LYS A 14 11.78 -5.51 -7.02
C LYS A 14 11.04 -6.48 -6.11
N SER A 15 11.07 -6.19 -4.82
CA SER A 15 10.26 -6.95 -3.86
C SER A 15 8.79 -6.57 -4.06
N ARG A 16 7.92 -7.59 -4.11
CA ARG A 16 6.47 -7.43 -4.16
C ARG A 16 5.96 -7.10 -2.75
N LEU A 17 5.10 -6.10 -2.61
CA LEU A 17 4.60 -5.62 -1.33
C LEU A 17 3.10 -5.32 -1.37
N ILE A 18 2.37 -5.89 -0.42
CA ILE A 18 1.03 -5.46 -0.03
C ILE A 18 1.13 -4.86 1.36
N VAL A 19 0.56 -3.67 1.54
CA VAL A 19 0.46 -3.01 2.84
C VAL A 19 -0.97 -3.10 3.35
N MET A 20 -1.10 -3.49 4.61
CA MET A 20 -2.34 -3.41 5.38
C MET A 20 -2.09 -2.48 6.57
N ALA A 21 -2.93 -1.47 6.74
CA ALA A 21 -2.79 -0.48 7.82
C ALA A 21 -4.15 -0.03 8.34
N ASP A 22 -4.26 0.19 9.65
CA ASP A 22 -5.42 0.78 10.31
C ASP A 22 -5.43 2.31 10.19
N MET A 23 -5.45 2.75 8.92
CA MET A 23 -5.37 4.14 8.52
C MET A 23 -6.29 5.05 9.35
N GLY A 24 -5.70 6.09 9.95
CA GLY A 24 -6.43 7.09 10.72
C GLY A 24 -6.64 6.75 12.19
N ASN A 25 -6.04 5.65 12.67
CA ASN A 25 -5.85 5.43 14.10
C ASN A 25 -4.79 6.39 14.68
N GLU A 26 -3.58 6.41 14.10
CA GLU A 26 -2.48 7.28 14.50
C GLU A 26 -1.90 8.07 13.29
N PRO A 27 -1.22 9.21 13.52
CA PRO A 27 -0.66 10.00 12.43
C PRO A 27 0.49 9.31 11.68
N ASP A 28 1.17 8.35 12.30
CA ASP A 28 2.35 7.69 11.76
C ASP A 28 2.03 6.73 10.61
N GLU A 29 0.84 6.12 10.56
CA GLU A 29 0.41 5.38 9.37
C GLU A 29 0.50 6.26 8.10
N VAL A 30 -0.03 7.49 8.17
CA VAL A 30 0.00 8.42 7.03
C VAL A 30 1.44 8.84 6.69
N GLN A 31 2.29 9.07 7.70
CA GLN A 31 3.69 9.45 7.50
C GLN A 31 4.52 8.33 6.87
N GLN A 32 4.35 7.09 7.35
CA GLN A 32 5.02 5.92 6.81
C GLN A 32 4.57 5.66 5.37
N MET A 33 3.28 5.83 5.05
CA MET A 33 2.78 5.67 3.69
C MET A 33 3.24 6.78 2.74
N ALA A 34 3.30 8.03 3.21
CA ALA A 34 3.92 9.12 2.45
C ALA A 34 5.38 8.81 2.12
N HIS A 35 6.14 8.29 3.10
CA HIS A 35 7.52 7.89 2.90
C HIS A 35 7.66 6.69 1.93
N LEU A 36 6.81 5.67 2.06
CA LEU A 36 6.77 4.53 1.14
C LEU A 36 6.53 4.98 -0.31
N LEU A 37 5.59 5.90 -0.52
CA LEU A 37 5.32 6.51 -1.82
C LEU A 37 6.49 7.35 -2.35
N MET A 38 7.51 7.68 -1.55
CA MET A 38 8.79 8.28 -2.00
C MET A 38 9.88 7.24 -2.32
N TYR A 39 9.58 5.93 -2.19
CA TYR A 39 10.41 4.83 -2.71
C TYR A 39 9.66 3.80 -3.58
N ALA A 40 8.44 4.07 -4.05
CA ALA A 40 7.66 3.11 -4.85
C ALA A 40 8.28 2.80 -6.22
N ASN A 41 9.32 3.51 -6.66
CA ASN A 41 10.12 3.09 -7.82
C ASN A 41 11.02 1.88 -7.54
N ARG A 42 11.24 1.50 -6.28
CA ARG A 42 12.11 0.39 -5.87
C ARG A 42 11.35 -0.84 -5.36
N ILE A 43 10.02 -0.74 -5.23
CA ILE A 43 9.15 -1.78 -4.66
C ILE A 43 7.95 -1.95 -5.58
N ASP A 44 7.55 -3.19 -5.85
CA ASP A 44 6.32 -3.47 -6.59
C ASP A 44 5.14 -3.47 -5.61
N LEU A 45 4.48 -2.32 -5.48
CA LEU A 45 3.27 -2.18 -4.67
C LEU A 45 2.10 -2.85 -5.38
N GLU A 46 1.49 -3.84 -4.72
CA GLU A 46 0.38 -4.64 -5.27
C GLU A 46 -0.91 -4.49 -4.47
N GLY A 47 -0.84 -3.85 -3.30
CA GLY A 47 -2.02 -3.55 -2.49
C GLY A 47 -1.76 -2.47 -1.44
N LEU A 48 -2.72 -1.56 -1.31
CA LEU A 48 -2.80 -0.55 -0.25
C LEU A 48 -4.16 -0.72 0.43
N ILE A 49 -4.18 -1.47 1.52
CA ILE A 49 -5.42 -1.95 2.14
C ILE A 49 -5.63 -1.24 3.48
N ALA A 50 -6.70 -0.47 3.59
CA ALA A 50 -7.12 0.08 4.88
C ALA A 50 -7.89 -1.01 5.65
N CYS A 51 -7.36 -1.48 6.77
CA CYS A 51 -7.98 -2.53 7.59
C CYS A 51 -8.35 -2.03 8.98
N SER A 52 -9.04 -2.86 9.75
CA SER A 52 -9.25 -2.60 11.17
C SER A 52 -7.98 -2.88 11.99
N GLY A 53 -7.99 -2.43 13.24
CA GLY A 53 -6.96 -2.64 14.24
C GLY A 53 -7.56 -2.61 15.64
N LYS A 54 -6.74 -2.77 16.69
CA LYS A 54 -7.21 -2.79 18.09
C LYS A 54 -7.93 -1.49 18.51
N TYR A 55 -7.56 -0.37 17.89
CA TYR A 55 -8.08 0.95 18.23
C TYR A 55 -8.95 1.57 17.13
N LEU A 56 -9.17 0.85 16.03
CA LEU A 56 -10.02 1.22 14.90
C LEU A 56 -10.78 -0.01 14.39
N HIS A 57 -12.00 -0.24 14.87
CA HIS A 57 -12.82 -1.38 14.47
C HIS A 57 -14.30 -1.16 14.84
N ALA A 58 -15.20 -1.91 14.21
CA ALA A 58 -16.65 -1.72 14.30
C ALA A 58 -17.22 -1.66 15.74
N ASP A 59 -16.61 -2.37 16.69
CA ASP A 59 -17.09 -2.44 18.09
C ASP A 59 -16.56 -1.30 18.98
N ARG A 60 -15.81 -0.33 18.43
CA ARG A 60 -15.33 0.83 19.17
C ARG A 60 -16.49 1.75 19.55
N THR A 61 -16.47 2.28 20.78
CA THR A 61 -17.51 3.19 21.30
C THR A 61 -17.15 4.67 21.16
N ASP A 62 -15.94 4.99 20.70
CA ASP A 62 -15.42 6.36 20.58
C ASP A 62 -15.44 6.90 19.15
N GLY A 63 -16.22 6.27 18.26
CA GLY A 63 -16.44 6.70 16.88
C GLY A 63 -15.36 6.25 15.88
N ARG A 64 -14.35 5.49 16.32
CA ARG A 64 -13.32 4.88 15.46
C ARG A 64 -13.76 3.51 14.95
N THR A 65 -14.86 3.49 14.19
CA THR A 65 -15.58 2.25 13.85
C THR A 65 -15.38 1.76 12.42
N GLU A 66 -14.80 2.57 11.55
CA GLU A 66 -14.76 2.31 10.11
C GLU A 66 -13.32 2.40 9.59
N THR A 67 -12.99 1.52 8.64
CA THR A 67 -11.75 1.57 7.86
C THR A 67 -11.72 2.82 6.99
N ARG A 68 -10.52 3.38 6.76
CA ARG A 68 -10.35 4.68 6.09
C ARG A 68 -9.51 4.64 4.81
N PRO A 69 -9.98 3.98 3.72
CA PRO A 69 -9.24 3.92 2.46
C PRO A 69 -9.07 5.29 1.78
N GLU A 70 -9.90 6.28 2.11
CA GLU A 70 -9.78 7.65 1.63
C GLU A 70 -8.45 8.30 2.01
N LEU A 71 -7.82 7.87 3.10
CA LEU A 71 -6.50 8.37 3.49
C LEU A 71 -5.41 7.90 2.53
N PHE A 72 -5.50 6.68 1.99
CA PHE A 72 -4.64 6.25 0.88
C PHE A 72 -4.92 7.05 -0.39
N HIS A 73 -6.19 7.32 -0.72
CA HIS A 73 -6.53 8.14 -1.88
C HIS A 73 -5.92 9.55 -1.78
N ASN A 74 -6.03 10.20 -0.63
CA ASN A 74 -5.44 11.52 -0.39
C ASN A 74 -3.90 11.51 -0.54
N LEU A 75 -3.23 10.46 -0.04
CA LEU A 75 -1.79 10.28 -0.22
C LEU A 75 -1.41 10.10 -1.69
N VAL A 76 -2.19 9.32 -2.45
CA VAL A 76 -1.94 9.09 -3.88
C VAL A 76 -2.29 10.34 -4.72
N ASP A 77 -3.24 11.16 -4.29
CA ASP A 77 -3.52 12.48 -4.88
C ASP A 77 -2.33 13.41 -4.70
N ALA A 78 -1.79 13.53 -3.48
CA ALA A 78 -0.58 14.31 -3.23
C ALA A 78 0.65 13.78 -4.00
N TYR A 79 0.81 12.45 -4.08
CA TYR A 79 1.85 11.82 -4.89
C TYR A 79 1.74 12.19 -6.37
N ALA A 80 0.52 12.24 -6.92
CA ALA A 80 0.29 12.57 -8.33
C ALA A 80 0.76 14.00 -8.67
N GLU A 81 0.76 14.92 -7.71
CA GLU A 81 1.26 16.28 -7.89
C GLU A 81 2.79 16.33 -8.02
N VAL A 82 3.51 15.35 -7.46
CA VAL A 82 4.99 15.38 -7.36
C VAL A 82 5.69 14.31 -8.20
N VAL A 83 4.99 13.27 -8.67
CA VAL A 83 5.59 12.13 -9.38
C VAL A 83 6.41 12.54 -10.60
N GLU A 84 5.98 13.54 -11.36
CA GLU A 84 6.73 14.01 -12.53
C GLU A 84 8.06 14.66 -12.15
N ASN A 85 8.15 15.25 -10.95
CA ASN A 85 9.45 15.71 -10.43
C ASN A 85 10.32 14.52 -10.01
N LEU A 86 9.75 13.50 -9.37
CA LEU A 86 10.48 12.30 -8.96
C LEU A 86 11.08 11.54 -10.15
N LYS A 87 10.31 11.41 -11.24
CA LYS A 87 10.73 10.77 -12.50
C LYS A 87 11.94 11.47 -13.16
N ARG A 88 12.26 12.71 -12.78
CA ARG A 88 13.47 13.41 -13.26
C ARG A 88 14.75 12.91 -12.58
N HIS A 89 14.63 12.22 -11.44
CA HIS A 89 15.74 11.69 -10.67
C HIS A 89 16.01 10.21 -10.97
N GLU A 90 14.96 9.42 -11.16
CA GLU A 90 15.05 8.00 -11.52
C GLU A 90 13.73 7.53 -12.15
N ASP A 91 13.80 6.56 -13.06
CA ASP A 91 12.63 5.91 -13.65
C ASP A 91 11.97 4.90 -12.68
N GLY A 92 10.84 4.34 -13.11
CA GLY A 92 10.21 3.17 -12.45
C GLY A 92 9.17 3.52 -11.40
N TRP A 93 8.87 4.80 -11.22
CA TRP A 93 7.76 5.32 -10.41
C TRP A 93 6.40 4.87 -10.97
N PRO A 94 5.52 4.22 -10.19
CA PRO A 94 4.20 3.81 -10.67
C PRO A 94 3.30 5.00 -11.00
N GLU A 95 2.42 4.81 -11.99
CA GLU A 95 1.39 5.80 -12.27
C GLU A 95 0.42 5.90 -11.11
N ALA A 96 -0.03 7.12 -10.81
CA ALA A 96 -0.94 7.33 -9.70
C ALA A 96 -2.30 6.62 -9.94
N THR A 97 -2.71 6.45 -11.20
CA THR A 97 -3.91 5.69 -11.59
C THR A 97 -3.79 4.21 -11.21
N TYR A 98 -2.61 3.62 -11.35
CA TYR A 98 -2.31 2.27 -10.88
C TYR A 98 -2.34 2.20 -9.35
N LEU A 99 -1.71 3.14 -8.66
CA LEU A 99 -1.76 3.18 -7.19
C LEU A 99 -3.19 3.27 -6.66
N ARG A 100 -4.07 4.04 -7.31
CA ARG A 100 -5.50 4.08 -6.96
C ARG A 100 -6.21 2.75 -7.22
N SER A 101 -5.84 2.03 -8.28
CA SER A 101 -6.50 0.77 -8.64
C SER A 101 -6.20 -0.38 -7.67
N ILE A 102 -5.13 -0.27 -6.88
CA ILE A 102 -4.73 -1.26 -5.86
C ILE A 102 -5.16 -0.86 -4.43
N ILE A 103 -5.89 0.24 -4.24
CA ILE A 103 -6.46 0.62 -2.94
C ILE A 103 -7.72 -0.20 -2.67
N ARG A 104 -7.82 -0.80 -1.48
CA ARG A 104 -9.05 -1.46 -1.03
C ARG A 104 -9.37 -1.13 0.43
N SER A 105 -10.64 -1.23 0.77
CA SER A 105 -11.09 -1.35 2.15
C SER A 105 -11.09 -2.82 2.54
N GLY A 106 -10.43 -3.14 3.64
CA GLY A 106 -10.48 -4.44 4.28
C GLY A 106 -11.67 -4.57 5.22
N SER A 107 -11.60 -5.61 6.05
CA SER A 107 -12.58 -5.91 7.09
C SER A 107 -12.61 -4.84 8.19
N ALA A 108 -13.81 -4.48 8.66
CA ALA A 108 -14.02 -3.49 9.72
C ALA A 108 -14.13 -4.13 11.12
N GLY A 109 -14.43 -5.43 11.22
CA GLY A 109 -14.45 -6.16 12.48
C GLY A 109 -13.04 -6.44 13.00
N TYR A 110 -12.93 -6.85 14.27
CA TYR A 110 -11.65 -6.94 14.95
C TYR A 110 -11.08 -8.37 14.99
N GLY A 111 -9.86 -8.53 14.50
CA GLY A 111 -9.08 -9.75 14.67
C GLY A 111 -9.72 -10.99 14.05
N ILE A 112 -9.55 -12.13 14.70
CA ILE A 112 -10.04 -13.42 14.19
C ILE A 112 -11.56 -13.55 14.22
N ASP A 113 -12.24 -12.73 15.03
CA ASP A 113 -13.70 -12.74 15.14
C ASP A 113 -14.38 -12.25 13.83
N ASP A 114 -13.63 -11.58 12.96
CA ASP A 114 -14.09 -11.17 11.62
C ASP A 114 -13.57 -12.08 10.49
N VAL A 115 -13.06 -13.28 10.84
CA VAL A 115 -12.53 -14.26 9.89
C VAL A 115 -13.36 -15.54 9.93
N GLU A 116 -14.26 -15.69 8.97
CA GLU A 116 -15.07 -16.91 8.80
C GLU A 116 -15.36 -17.20 7.31
N ALA A 117 -15.82 -18.42 7.03
CA ALA A 117 -16.20 -18.81 5.69
C ALA A 117 -17.34 -17.91 5.16
N GLY A 118 -17.16 -17.36 3.97
CA GLY A 118 -18.10 -16.44 3.34
C GLY A 118 -17.86 -14.94 3.66
N ARG A 119 -16.86 -14.59 4.46
CA ARG A 119 -16.46 -13.19 4.72
C ARG A 119 -15.38 -12.63 3.79
N SER A 120 -14.98 -13.37 2.75
CA SER A 120 -14.04 -12.83 1.75
C SER A 120 -14.58 -11.56 1.11
N ASN A 121 -13.77 -10.52 1.11
CA ASN A 121 -14.04 -9.21 0.51
C ASN A 121 -13.02 -8.89 -0.60
N GLU A 122 -13.18 -7.74 -1.25
CA GLU A 122 -12.30 -7.32 -2.36
C GLU A 122 -10.83 -7.19 -1.95
N ALA A 123 -10.52 -6.82 -0.69
CA ALA A 123 -9.15 -6.77 -0.19
C ALA A 123 -8.55 -8.17 -0.03
N SER A 124 -9.29 -9.11 0.56
CA SER A 124 -8.83 -10.50 0.68
C SER A 124 -8.62 -11.17 -0.68
N LYS A 125 -9.51 -10.92 -1.65
CA LYS A 125 -9.37 -11.42 -3.03
C LYS A 125 -8.17 -10.82 -3.73
N GLN A 126 -7.83 -9.56 -3.45
CA GLN A 126 -6.62 -8.94 -3.98
C GLN A 126 -5.35 -9.61 -3.43
N ILE A 127 -5.34 -9.96 -2.15
CA ILE A 127 -4.23 -10.72 -1.55
C ILE A 127 -4.14 -12.12 -2.17
N GLU A 128 -5.27 -12.82 -2.31
CA GLU A 128 -5.33 -14.14 -2.95
C GLU A 128 -4.78 -14.09 -4.39
N ALA A 129 -5.20 -13.10 -5.19
CA ALA A 129 -4.75 -12.92 -6.57
C ALA A 129 -3.26 -12.56 -6.70
N ALA A 130 -2.64 -12.02 -5.64
CA ALA A 130 -1.21 -11.77 -5.61
C ALA A 130 -0.40 -13.03 -5.25
N LEU A 131 -0.98 -13.97 -4.49
CA LEU A 131 -0.30 -15.17 -4.00
C LEU A 131 -0.48 -16.40 -4.88
N LEU A 132 -1.64 -16.52 -5.54
CA LEU A 132 -2.06 -17.71 -6.31
C LEU A 132 -1.88 -17.52 -7.81
#